data_AF-D7BGG0-F1
#
_entry.id   AF-D7BGG0-F1
#
_cell.length_a   1.000
_cell.length_b   1.000
_cell.length_c   1.000
_cell.angle_alpha   90.00
_cell.angle_beta   90.00
_cell.angle_gamma   90.00
#
_symmetry.space_group_name_H-M   'P 1'
#
loop_
_entity.id
_entity.type
_entity.pdbx_description
1 polymer ?
#
loop_
_entity_poly.entity_id
_entity_poly.type
_entity_poly.pdbx_seq_one_letter_code
_entity_poly.pdbx_strand_id
1 'polypeptide(L)'
;MPSARALAMAKASPQQNLDELFAALQAAQGRPLDLHSSGLEVRACFLGLEDGKPRYGLYCLALGDWLNVAETTLRTYLSQSGPYTWEKEDE
;
A
#
# COMPACT_ATOMS: atom_id res chain seq x y z
N MET A 1 -1.47 5.65 -19.55
CA MET A 1 -2.45 4.55 -19.69
C MET A 1 -2.25 3.63 -18.50
N PRO A 2 -3.28 3.30 -17.70
CA PRO A 2 -3.11 2.38 -16.58
C PRO A 2 -2.61 1.02 -17.09
N SER A 3 -1.61 0.45 -16.45
CA SER A 3 -1.05 -0.86 -16.83
C SER A 3 -2.13 -1.94 -16.78
N ALA A 4 -2.00 -3.00 -17.61
CA ALA A 4 -2.97 -4.11 -17.61
C ALA A 4 -3.15 -4.74 -16.22
N ARG A 5 -2.13 -4.62 -15.36
CA ARG A 5 -2.14 -5.03 -13.96
C ARG A 5 -3.01 -4.11 -13.09
N ALA A 6 -2.95 -2.79 -13.28
CA ALA A 6 -3.83 -1.85 -12.59
C ALA A 6 -5.31 -2.10 -12.94
N LEU A 7 -5.60 -2.45 -14.20
CA LEU A 7 -6.97 -2.83 -14.62
C LEU A 7 -7.42 -4.19 -14.06
N ALA A 8 -6.52 -5.16 -13.92
CA ALA A 8 -6.84 -6.46 -13.31
C ALA A 8 -7.09 -6.33 -11.80
N MET A 9 -6.30 -5.50 -11.12
CA MET A 9 -6.43 -5.21 -9.68
C MET A 9 -7.71 -4.44 -9.34
N ALA A 10 -8.16 -3.55 -10.24
CA ALA A 10 -9.46 -2.88 -10.11
C ALA A 10 -10.66 -3.85 -10.24
N LYS A 11 -10.47 -5.05 -10.82
CA LYS A 11 -11.50 -6.10 -10.94
C LYS A 11 -11.40 -7.18 -9.86
N ALA A 12 -10.34 -7.19 -9.05
CA ALA A 12 -10.15 -8.15 -7.97
C ALA A 12 -11.08 -7.82 -6.80
N SER A 13 -11.42 -8.83 -5.99
CA SER A 13 -12.15 -8.57 -4.74
C SER A 13 -11.33 -7.64 -3.83
N PRO A 14 -11.95 -6.75 -3.04
CA PRO A 14 -11.23 -5.80 -2.17
C PRO A 14 -10.21 -6.46 -1.25
N GLN A 15 -10.48 -7.69 -0.79
CA GLN A 15 -9.55 -8.48 0.02
C GLN A 15 -8.32 -8.94 -0.77
N GLN A 16 -8.53 -9.49 -1.98
CA GLN A 16 -7.41 -9.90 -2.85
C GLN A 16 -6.52 -8.72 -3.24
N ASN A 17 -7.13 -7.56 -3.53
CA ASN A 17 -6.39 -6.34 -3.83
C ASN A 17 -5.48 -5.92 -2.68
N LEU A 18 -5.97 -5.98 -1.44
CA LEU A 18 -5.16 -5.69 -0.26
C LEU A 18 -4.04 -6.72 -0.09
N ASP A 19 -4.31 -8.02 -0.20
CA ASP A 19 -3.28 -9.05 -0.03
C ASP A 19 -2.15 -8.89 -1.08
N GLU A 20 -2.49 -8.58 -2.34
CA GLU A 20 -1.48 -8.27 -3.37
C GLU A 20 -0.70 -6.97 -3.08
N LEU A 21 -1.36 -5.97 -2.51
CA LEU A 21 -0.73 -4.70 -2.12
C LEU A 21 0.28 -4.89 -1.00
N PHE A 22 -0.08 -5.66 0.03
CA PHE A 22 0.83 -6.00 1.12
C PHE A 22 2.01 -6.83 0.63
N ALA A 23 1.77 -7.80 -0.27
CA ALA A 23 2.85 -8.55 -0.91
C ALA A 23 3.77 -7.65 -1.73
N ALA A 24 3.22 -6.65 -2.46
CA ALA A 24 4.01 -5.69 -3.21
C ALA A 24 4.85 -4.77 -2.30
N LEU A 25 4.28 -4.27 -1.20
CA LEU A 25 5.00 -3.47 -0.20
C LEU A 25 6.15 -4.25 0.42
N GLN A 26 5.91 -5.50 0.81
CA GLN A 26 6.97 -6.36 1.37
C GLN A 26 8.06 -6.65 0.33
N ALA A 27 7.69 -6.93 -0.93
CA ALA A 27 8.64 -7.16 -2.01
C ALA A 27 9.49 -5.91 -2.32
N ALA A 28 8.94 -4.71 -2.11
CA ALA A 28 9.62 -3.44 -2.32
C ALA A 28 10.66 -3.09 -1.24
N GLN A 29 10.72 -3.84 -0.12
CA GLN A 29 11.73 -3.75 0.95
C GLN A 29 12.19 -2.32 1.29
N GLY A 30 11.27 -1.45 1.74
CA GLY A 30 11.60 -0.07 2.11
C GLY A 30 11.46 0.95 1.00
N ARG A 31 11.28 0.53 -0.26
CA ARG A 31 10.88 1.46 -1.32
C ARG A 31 9.42 1.90 -1.11
N PRO A 32 9.14 3.21 -1.12
CA PRO A 32 7.78 3.72 -1.00
C PRO A 32 6.98 3.40 -2.27
N LEU A 33 5.75 2.97 -2.09
CA LEU A 33 4.76 2.77 -3.15
C LEU A 33 3.65 3.81 -3.01
N ASP A 34 3.33 4.46 -4.13
CA ASP A 34 2.17 5.33 -4.25
C ASP A 34 0.93 4.49 -4.57
N LEU A 35 -0.02 4.52 -3.63
CA LEU A 35 -1.29 3.82 -3.68
C LEU A 35 -2.38 4.83 -4.04
N HIS A 36 -3.05 4.59 -5.15
CA HIS A 36 -4.12 5.43 -5.65
C HIS A 36 -5.43 4.67 -5.57
N SER A 37 -6.44 5.29 -4.97
CA SER A 37 -7.84 4.87 -5.04
C SER A 37 -8.70 6.06 -5.47
N SER A 38 -9.95 5.80 -5.88
CA SER A 38 -10.93 6.80 -6.27
C SER A 38 -11.21 7.80 -5.14
N GLY A 39 -10.39 8.87 -5.09
CA GLY A 39 -10.45 9.95 -4.11
C GLY A 39 -9.41 9.91 -2.99
N LEU A 40 -8.50 8.93 -2.97
CA LEU A 40 -7.46 8.82 -1.94
C LEU A 40 -6.10 8.50 -2.57
N GLU A 41 -5.11 9.35 -2.30
CA GLU A 41 -3.71 9.08 -2.63
C GLU A 41 -2.94 8.85 -1.33
N VAL A 42 -2.30 7.70 -1.25
CA VAL A 42 -1.62 7.23 -0.04
C VAL A 42 -0.26 6.72 -0.44
N ARG A 43 0.78 7.21 0.22
CA ARG A 43 2.13 6.68 0.06
C ARG A 43 2.46 5.77 1.23
N ALA A 44 2.81 4.52 0.95
CA ALA A 44 3.13 3.53 1.95
C ALA A 44 4.45 2.82 1.66
N CYS A 45 5.17 2.37 2.68
CA CYS A 45 6.40 1.58 2.52
C CYS A 45 6.46 0.46 3.56
N PHE A 46 7.21 -0.60 3.27
CA PHE A 46 7.51 -1.63 4.26
C PHE A 46 8.77 -1.27 5.03
N LEU A 47 8.67 -1.10 6.35
CA LEU A 47 9.79 -0.67 7.21
C LEU A 47 10.62 -1.84 7.75
N GLY A 48 10.14 -3.08 7.59
CA GLY A 48 10.79 -4.28 8.08
C GLY A 48 9.97 -5.02 9.12
N LEU A 49 10.66 -5.91 9.86
CA LEU A 49 10.08 -6.67 10.94
C LEU A 49 10.55 -6.08 12.28
N GLU A 50 9.62 -5.66 13.12
CA GLU A 50 9.88 -5.24 14.50
C GLU A 50 9.25 -6.28 15.43
N ASP A 51 10.05 -6.88 16.32
CA ASP A 51 9.62 -7.98 17.20
C ASP A 51 8.97 -9.16 16.44
N GLY A 52 9.45 -9.44 15.24
CA GLY A 52 8.91 -10.48 14.35
C GLY A 52 7.57 -10.14 13.70
N LYS A 53 7.10 -8.89 13.83
CA LYS A 53 5.87 -8.40 13.22
C LYS A 53 6.16 -7.38 12.12
N PRO A 54 5.47 -7.45 10.97
CA PRO A 54 5.67 -6.51 9.87
C PRO A 54 5.19 -5.10 10.23
N ARG A 55 6.08 -4.14 9.98
CA ARG A 55 5.84 -2.71 10.16
C ARG A 55 5.81 -2.02 8.81
N TYR A 56 4.92 -1.05 8.72
CA TYR A 56 4.73 -0.27 7.51
C TYR A 56 4.79 1.22 7.86
N GLY A 57 5.34 2.00 6.94
CA GLY A 57 5.30 3.45 6.99
C GLY A 57 4.12 3.93 6.17
N LEU A 58 3.35 4.85 6.72
CA LEU A 58 2.31 5.59 6.02
C LEU A 58 2.70 7.05 5.98
N TYR A 59 2.87 7.63 4.81
CA TYR A 59 3.22 9.04 4.69
C TYR A 59 1.99 9.90 4.97
N CYS A 60 2.09 10.76 5.99
CA CYS A 60 1.05 11.69 6.34
C CYS A 60 1.37 13.08 5.79
N LEU A 61 0.69 13.49 4.72
CA LEU A 61 0.90 14.79 4.08
C LEU A 61 0.68 15.97 5.04
N ALA A 62 -0.26 15.85 5.98
CA ALA A 62 -0.53 16.90 6.96
C ALA A 62 0.63 17.12 7.95
N LEU A 63 1.39 16.06 8.25
CA LEU A 63 2.54 16.11 9.15
C LEU A 63 3.86 16.28 8.39
N GLY A 64 3.88 15.99 7.09
CA GLY A 64 5.11 15.94 6.29
C GLY A 64 6.06 14.82 6.73
N ASP A 65 5.54 13.77 7.37
CA ASP A 65 6.33 12.73 8.01
C ASP A 65 5.71 11.33 7.85
N TRP A 66 6.52 10.31 8.11
CA TRP A 66 6.17 8.91 8.05
C TRP A 66 5.63 8.42 9.39
N LEU A 67 4.40 7.91 9.36
CA LEU A 67 3.80 7.24 10.50
C LEU A 67 4.14 5.75 10.46
N ASN A 68 4.80 5.26 11.51
CA ASN A 68 5.01 3.83 11.69
C ASN A 68 3.72 3.17 12.20
N VAL A 69 3.17 2.26 11.40
CA VAL A 69 1.92 1.57 11.68
C VAL A 69 2.11 0.06 11.61
N ALA A 70 1.36 -0.65 12.44
CA ALA A 70 1.27 -2.11 12.34
C ALA A 70 0.49 -2.52 11.09
N GLU A 71 0.75 -3.72 10.59
CA GLU A 71 0.03 -4.30 9.45
C GLU A 71 -1.49 -4.22 9.60
N THR A 72 -1.99 -4.60 10.78
CA THR A 72 -3.43 -4.63 11.08
C THR A 72 -4.05 -3.25 10.94
N THR A 73 -3.40 -2.22 11.47
CA THR A 73 -3.85 -0.82 11.38
C THR A 73 -3.87 -0.34 9.93
N LEU A 74 -2.78 -0.59 9.18
CA LEU A 74 -2.71 -0.20 7.77
C LEU A 74 -3.77 -0.93 6.94
N ARG A 75 -3.98 -2.23 7.20
CA ARG A 75 -4.97 -3.05 6.50
C ARG A 75 -6.39 -2.56 6.75
N THR A 76 -6.72 -2.25 8.00
CA THR A 76 -8.03 -1.67 8.36
C THR A 76 -8.24 -0.31 7.72
N TYR A 77 -7.22 0.56 7.71
CA TYR A 77 -7.31 1.86 7.05
C TYR A 77 -7.56 1.70 5.55
N LEU A 78 -6.72 0.91 4.86
CA LEU A 78 -6.84 0.72 3.43
C LEU A 78 -8.18 0.07 3.06
N SER A 79 -8.66 -0.92 3.83
CA SER A 79 -9.94 -1.58 3.56
C SER A 79 -11.17 -0.66 3.44
N GLN A 80 -11.12 0.55 4.01
CA GLN A 80 -12.22 1.51 3.98
C GLN A 80 -12.36 2.26 2.65
N SER A 81 -11.30 2.31 1.84
CA SER A 81 -11.27 3.10 0.60
C SER A 81 -10.83 2.31 -0.62
N GLY A 82 -10.79 0.98 -0.56
CA GLY A 82 -10.39 0.14 -1.69
C GLY A 82 -11.40 0.16 -2.85
N PRO A 83 -10.99 -0.29 -4.07
CA PRO A 83 -9.70 -0.92 -4.40
C PRO A 83 -8.56 0.07 -4.73
N TYR A 84 -7.32 -0.31 -4.43
CA TYR A 84 -6.12 0.50 -4.74
C TYR A 84 -5.39 0.00 -5.97
N THR A 85 -4.78 0.94 -6.69
CA THR A 85 -3.82 0.70 -7.75
C THR A 85 -2.49 1.33 -7.36
N TRP A 86 -1.38 0.68 -7.68
CA TRP A 86 -0.04 1.21 -7.43
C TRP A 86 0.82 1.00 -8.66
N GLU A 87 1.66 2.00 -8.95
CA GLU A 87 2.68 1.86 -9.99
C GLU A 87 3.92 1.25 -9.33
N LYS A 88 4.38 0.11 -9.84
CA LYS A 88 5.76 -0.28 -9.59
C LYS A 88 6.58 0.66 -10.47
N GLU A 89 7.44 1.48 -9.89
CA GLU A 89 8.54 2.04 -10.66
C GLU A 89 9.39 0.84 -11.12
N ASP A 90 9.11 0.39 -12.35
CA ASP A 90 9.98 -0.49 -13.13
C ASP A 90 11.28 0.29 -13.33
N GLU A 91 12.35 -0.19 -12.69
CA GLU A 91 13.73 0.22 -12.93
C GLU A 91 14.26 -0.50 -14.18
#